data_AF-A0A355J466-F1
#
_entry.id   AF-A0A355J466-F1
#
_cell.length_a   1.000
_cell.length_b   1.000
_cell.length_c   1.000
_cell.angle_alpha   90.00
_cell.angle_beta   90.00
_cell.angle_gamma   90.00
#
_symmetry.space_group_name_H-M   'P 1'
#
loop_
_entity.id
_entity.type
_entity.pdbx_description
1 polymer ?
#
loop_
_entity_poly.entity_id
_entity_poly.type
_entity_poly.pdbx_seq_one_letter_code
_entity_poly.pdbx_strand_id
1 'polypeptide(L)'
;MTKINHNALITLLSGKISNLVFRRRGNKTTAYILSPRKTPLSEKQKTAQQQFSEAVAMAKQALQKESERQKFEKLAKKLKKASAYGAAISYYYKQIRTGESIN
;
A
#
# COMPACT_ATOMS: atom_id res chain seq x y z
N MET A 1 -10.26 16.40 9.47
CA MET A 1 -10.98 15.34 8.74
C MET A 1 -12.42 15.37 9.22
N THR A 2 -13.37 15.57 8.32
CA THR A 2 -14.79 15.56 8.66
C THR A 2 -15.33 14.15 8.46
N LYS A 3 -16.06 13.63 9.46
CA LYS A 3 -16.65 12.29 9.44
C LYS A 3 -18.06 12.35 8.86
N ILE A 4 -18.34 11.53 7.85
CA ILE A 4 -19.70 11.31 7.36
C ILE A 4 -20.20 9.99 7.95
N ASN A 5 -21.36 10.03 8.62
CA ASN A 5 -21.96 8.86 9.25
C ASN A 5 -22.65 7.94 8.22
N HIS A 6 -22.96 6.72 8.66
CA HIS A 6 -23.24 5.55 7.82
C HIS A 6 -24.36 5.77 6.81
N ASN A 7 -24.14 5.35 5.57
CA ASN A 7 -25.16 5.20 4.54
C ASN A 7 -25.03 3.78 3.94
N ALA A 8 -26.16 3.09 3.74
CA ALA A 8 -26.19 1.74 3.16
C ALA A 8 -25.43 1.67 1.82
N LEU A 9 -25.46 2.75 1.03
CA LEU A 9 -24.80 2.86 -0.27
C LEU A 9 -23.27 2.74 -0.21
N ILE A 10 -22.64 3.08 0.93
CA ILE A 10 -21.18 3.09 1.05
C ILE A 10 -20.62 1.89 1.82
N THR A 11 -21.48 0.96 2.26
CA THR A 11 -21.10 -0.14 3.17
C THR A 11 -20.06 -1.08 2.56
N LEU A 12 -20.06 -1.25 1.24
CA LEU A 12 -19.10 -2.10 0.52
C LEU A 12 -17.84 -1.36 0.05
N LEU A 13 -17.81 -0.02 0.14
CA LEU A 13 -16.69 0.77 -0.34
C LEU A 13 -15.51 0.72 0.63
N SER A 14 -14.30 0.67 0.08
CA SER A 14 -13.06 0.80 0.83
C SER A 14 -12.00 1.49 -0.02
N GLY A 15 -11.05 2.16 0.63
CA GLY A 15 -9.97 2.86 -0.07
C GLY A 15 -10.26 4.36 -0.25
N LYS A 16 -9.58 4.97 -1.21
CA LYS A 16 -9.64 6.42 -1.45
C LYS A 16 -10.26 6.69 -2.82
N ILE A 17 -11.28 7.54 -2.87
CA ILE A 17 -11.88 8.06 -4.10
C ILE A 17 -11.84 9.58 -4.01
N SER A 18 -11.07 10.24 -4.88
CA SER A 18 -10.84 11.69 -4.82
C SER A 18 -10.37 12.13 -3.41
N ASN A 19 -11.06 13.08 -2.78
CA ASN A 19 -10.83 13.56 -1.42
C ASN A 19 -11.56 12.73 -0.34
N LEU A 20 -12.25 11.65 -0.69
CA LEU A 20 -12.94 10.77 0.25
C LEU A 20 -12.11 9.52 0.55
N VAL A 21 -12.04 9.16 1.83
CA VAL A 21 -11.45 7.91 2.30
C VAL A 21 -12.52 7.08 2.97
N PHE A 22 -12.76 5.88 2.45
CA PHE A 22 -13.70 4.90 2.99
C PHE A 22 -12.93 3.89 3.84
N ARG A 23 -13.22 3.86 5.15
CA ARG A 23 -12.65 2.89 6.08
C ARG A 23 -13.73 1.92 6.53
N ARG A 24 -13.58 0.67 6.11
CA ARG A 24 -14.45 -0.43 6.54
C ARG A 24 -13.91 -1.06 7.83
N ARG A 25 -14.80 -1.33 8.78
CA ARG A 25 -14.57 -2.08 10.02
C ARG A 25 -15.75 -3.02 10.23
N GLY A 26 -15.56 -4.31 9.92
CA GLY A 26 -16.65 -5.29 9.90
C GLY A 26 -17.75 -4.90 8.91
N ASN A 27 -18.98 -4.78 9.41
CA ASN A 27 -20.17 -4.43 8.62
C ASN A 27 -20.44 -2.91 8.54
N LYS A 28 -19.46 -2.09 8.94
CA LYS A 28 -19.58 -0.64 9.01
C LYS A 28 -18.53 0.01 8.14
N THR A 29 -18.94 0.98 7.31
CA THR A 29 -18.01 1.82 6.54
C THR A 29 -18.20 3.28 6.91
N THR A 30 -17.10 3.94 7.25
CA THR A 30 -17.08 5.38 7.53
C THR A 30 -16.33 6.09 6.41
N ALA A 31 -16.95 7.14 5.86
CA ALA A 31 -16.30 8.02 4.91
C ALA A 31 -15.69 9.24 5.62
N TYR A 32 -14.48 9.60 5.23
CA TYR A 32 -13.77 10.77 5.72
C TYR A 32 -13.46 11.70 4.56
N ILE A 33 -13.76 12.98 4.72
CA ILE A 33 -13.25 14.01 3.80
C ILE A 33 -11.84 14.38 4.24
N LEU A 34 -10.88 14.18 3.33
CA LEU A 34 -9.52 14.67 3.45
C LEU A 34 -9.52 16.17 3.24
N SER A 35 -9.12 16.91 4.27
CA SER A 35 -8.83 18.34 4.15
C SER A 35 -7.58 18.53 3.28
N PRO A 36 -7.54 19.58 2.45
CA PRO A 36 -6.32 19.92 1.70
C PRO A 36 -5.16 20.16 2.68
N ARG A 37 -3.95 19.77 2.28
CA ARG A 37 -2.76 20.01 3.10
C ARG A 37 -2.49 21.52 3.17
N LYS A 38 -2.19 22.00 4.38
CA LYS A 38 -1.78 23.39 4.62
C LYS A 38 -0.34 23.66 4.21
N THR A 39 0.51 22.63 4.24
CA THR A 39 1.94 22.73 3.94
C THR A 39 2.34 21.79 2.80
N PRO A 40 3.25 22.22 1.91
CA PRO A 40 3.78 21.37 0.86
C PRO A 40 4.61 20.22 1.45
N LEU A 41 4.76 19.15 0.67
CA LEU A 41 5.64 18.03 1.00
C LEU A 41 7.10 18.47 1.01
N SER A 42 7.87 18.03 2.00
CA SER A 42 9.33 18.16 1.94
C SER A 42 9.92 17.24 0.87
N GLU A 43 11.11 17.54 0.38
CA GLU A 43 11.79 16.71 -0.63
C GLU A 43 11.93 15.26 -0.16
N LYS A 44 12.33 15.03 1.10
CA LYS A 44 12.38 13.67 1.67
C LYS A 44 11.04 12.93 1.61
N GLN A 45 9.93 13.64 1.84
CA GLN A 45 8.60 13.05 1.76
C GLN A 45 8.17 12.77 0.32
N LYS A 46 8.55 13.61 -0.64
CA LYS A 46 8.33 13.37 -2.08
C LYS A 46 9.11 12.13 -2.52
N THR A 47 10.39 12.04 -2.20
CA THR A 47 11.23 10.88 -2.51
C THR A 47 10.66 9.60 -1.91
N ALA A 48 10.24 9.63 -0.63
CA ALA A 48 9.64 8.46 0.00
C ALA A 48 8.34 8.02 -0.68
N GLN A 49 7.50 8.97 -1.13
CA GLN A 49 6.28 8.67 -1.89
C GLN A 49 6.60 8.05 -3.25
N GLN A 50 7.59 8.60 -3.95
CA GLN A 50 8.03 8.07 -5.25
C GLN A 50 8.56 6.64 -5.11
N GLN A 51 9.49 6.41 -4.18
CA GLN A 51 10.05 5.08 -3.89
C GLN A 51 8.95 4.08 -3.51
N PHE A 52 7.97 4.50 -2.71
CA PHE A 52 6.85 3.63 -2.37
C PHE A 52 6.02 3.28 -3.62
N SER A 53 5.75 4.25 -4.49
CA SER A 53 5.02 4.02 -5.74
C SER A 53 5.73 3.01 -6.64
N GLU A 54 7.04 3.13 -6.78
CA GLU A 54 7.89 2.19 -7.53
C GLU A 54 7.88 0.79 -6.90
N ALA A 55 7.99 0.70 -5.56
CA ALA A 55 7.89 -0.56 -4.84
C ALA A 55 6.55 -1.26 -5.10
N VAL A 56 5.44 -0.50 -5.11
CA VAL A 56 4.10 -1.02 -5.39
C VAL A 56 3.99 -1.50 -6.83
N ALA A 57 4.54 -0.76 -7.80
CA ALA A 57 4.53 -1.15 -9.20
C ALA A 57 5.29 -2.46 -9.41
N MET A 58 6.49 -2.56 -8.85
CA MET A 58 7.29 -3.79 -8.89
C MET A 58 6.54 -4.96 -8.26
N ALA A 59 6.01 -4.78 -7.06
CA ALA A 59 5.28 -5.84 -6.36
C ALA A 59 4.07 -6.32 -7.17
N LYS A 60 3.31 -5.41 -7.79
CA LYS A 60 2.18 -5.79 -8.65
C LYS A 60 2.63 -6.58 -9.89
N GLN A 61 3.68 -6.13 -10.56
CA GLN A 61 4.21 -6.81 -11.75
C GLN A 61 4.78 -8.20 -11.41
N ALA A 62 5.51 -8.31 -10.30
CA ALA A 62 6.07 -9.57 -9.84
C ALA A 62 4.96 -10.58 -9.51
N LEU A 63 3.90 -10.15 -8.81
CA LEU A 63 2.82 -11.06 -8.42
C LEU A 63 1.91 -11.50 -9.58
N GLN A 64 2.00 -10.87 -10.75
CA GLN A 64 1.30 -11.33 -11.96
C GLN A 64 1.97 -12.57 -12.58
N LYS A 65 3.28 -12.76 -12.36
CA LYS A 65 4.02 -13.92 -12.85
C LYS A 65 4.02 -15.00 -11.77
N GLU A 66 3.54 -16.19 -12.11
CA GLU A 66 3.38 -17.29 -11.15
C GLU A 66 4.70 -17.68 -10.46
N SER A 67 5.81 -17.72 -11.21
CA SER A 67 7.14 -18.04 -10.67
C SER A 67 7.62 -17.02 -9.63
N GLU A 68 7.48 -15.73 -9.91
CA GLU A 68 7.84 -14.63 -9.02
C GLU A 68 6.91 -14.57 -7.80
N ARG A 69 5.63 -14.82 -8.00
CA ARG A 69 4.66 -14.92 -6.91
C ARG A 69 5.08 -15.99 -5.91
N GLN A 70 5.41 -17.19 -6.37
CA GLN A 70 5.86 -18.28 -5.50
C GLN A 70 7.16 -17.93 -4.77
N LYS A 71 8.09 -17.23 -5.43
CA LYS A 71 9.31 -16.69 -4.80
C LYS A 71 8.94 -15.76 -3.64
N PHE A 72 8.04 -14.80 -3.84
CA PHE A 72 7.64 -13.86 -2.80
C PHE A 72 6.75 -14.47 -1.71
N GLU A 73 5.99 -15.53 -2.00
CA GLU A 73 5.28 -16.31 -0.98
C GLU A 73 6.25 -17.06 -0.06
N LYS A 74 7.29 -17.69 -0.62
CA LYS A 74 8.38 -18.30 0.18
C LYS A 74 9.11 -17.25 1.00
N LEU A 75 9.42 -16.11 0.40
CA LEU A 75 10.08 -15.00 1.07
C LEU A 75 9.22 -14.39 2.19
N ALA A 76 7.89 -14.32 2.00
CA ALA A 76 6.96 -13.88 3.02
C ALA A 76 6.97 -14.80 4.24
N LYS A 77 6.96 -16.13 4.02
CA LYS A 77 7.09 -17.12 5.10
C LYS A 77 8.41 -16.96 5.85
N LYS A 78 9.54 -16.83 5.12
CA LYS A 78 10.88 -16.64 5.71
C LYS A 78 10.97 -15.37 6.56
N LEU A 79 10.39 -14.27 6.07
CA LEU A 79 10.42 -12.97 6.76
C LEU A 79 9.25 -12.75 7.73
N LYS A 80 8.40 -13.77 7.96
CA LYS A 80 7.17 -13.67 8.76
C LYS A 80 6.28 -12.48 8.37
N LYS A 81 6.17 -12.21 7.06
CA LYS A 81 5.30 -11.16 6.50
C LYS A 81 3.91 -11.70 6.26
N ALA A 82 2.90 -10.84 6.41
CA ALA A 82 1.49 -11.21 6.22
C ALA A 82 1.15 -11.62 4.78
N SER A 83 1.92 -11.18 3.77
CA SER A 83 1.65 -11.48 2.37
C SER A 83 2.89 -11.40 1.48
N ALA A 84 2.84 -12.07 0.33
CA ALA A 84 3.84 -11.97 -0.74
C ALA A 84 4.01 -10.53 -1.24
N TYR A 85 2.93 -9.75 -1.26
CA TYR A 85 2.97 -8.32 -1.57
C TYR A 85 3.83 -7.52 -0.59
N GLY A 86 3.62 -7.73 0.72
CA GLY A 86 4.44 -7.06 1.75
C GLY A 86 5.90 -7.50 1.71
N ALA A 87 6.14 -8.76 1.32
CA ALA A 87 7.47 -9.30 1.10
C ALA A 87 8.16 -8.64 -0.11
N ALA A 88 7.46 -8.48 -1.24
CA ALA A 88 7.98 -7.81 -2.43
C ALA A 88 8.29 -6.32 -2.19
N ILE A 89 7.44 -5.59 -1.48
CA ILE A 89 7.74 -4.20 -1.10
C ILE A 89 9.00 -4.15 -0.22
N SER A 90 9.09 -5.02 0.79
CA SER A 90 10.27 -5.07 1.67
C SER A 90 11.55 -5.40 0.90
N TYR A 91 11.44 -6.27 -0.10
CA TYR A 91 12.53 -6.63 -1.00
C TYR A 91 13.04 -5.42 -1.79
N TYR A 92 12.15 -4.61 -2.39
CA TYR A 92 12.53 -3.40 -3.11
C TYR A 92 13.31 -2.42 -2.22
N TYR A 93 12.80 -2.14 -1.02
CA TYR A 93 13.50 -1.26 -0.08
C TYR A 93 14.85 -1.81 0.35
N LYS A 94 14.98 -3.15 0.44
CA LYS A 94 16.27 -3.78 0.71
C LYS A 94 17.23 -3.57 -0.47
N GLN A 95 16.78 -3.80 -1.70
CA GLN A 95 17.58 -3.57 -2.90
C GLN A 95 18.11 -2.14 -2.98
N ILE A 96 17.27 -1.12 -2.71
CA ILE A 96 17.74 0.27 -2.75
C ILE A 96 18.72 0.58 -1.61
N ARG A 97 18.53 -0.03 -0.43
CA ARG A 97 19.38 0.25 0.74
C ARG A 97 20.74 -0.45 0.67
N THR A 98 20.81 -1.67 0.13
CA THR A 98 22.03 -2.49 0.15
C THR A 98 22.57 -2.85 -1.23
N GLY A 99 21.85 -2.57 -2.32
CA GLY A 99 22.23 -2.97 -3.68
C GLY A 99 22.07 -4.47 -3.97
N GLU A 100 21.60 -5.26 -2.99
CA GLU A 100 21.55 -6.72 -3.08
C GLU A 100 20.17 -7.22 -3.53
N SER A 101 20.15 -8.07 -4.56
CA SER A 101 18.99 -8.89 -4.90
C SER A 101 18.92 -10.12 -3.99
N ILE A 102 17.79 -10.35 -3.31
CA ILE A 102 17.55 -11.60 -2.58
C ILE A 102 17.27 -12.71 -3.61
N ASN A 103 18.21 -13.64 -3.77
CA ASN A 103 17.99 -14.90 -4.48
C ASN A 103 17.01 -15.79 -3.70
#